data_AF-A0A353GTD4-F1
#
_entry.id   AF-A0A353GTD4-F1
#
_cell.length_a   1.000
_cell.length_b   1.000
_cell.length_c   1.000
_cell.angle_alpha   90.00
_cell.angle_beta   90.00
_cell.angle_gamma   90.00
#
_symmetry.space_group_name_H-M   'P 1'
#
loop_
_entity.id
_entity.type
_entity.pdbx_description
1 polymer ?
#
loop_
_entity_poly.entity_id
_entity_poly.type
_entity_poly.pdbx_seq_one_letter_code
_entity_poly.pdbx_strand_id
1 'polypeptide(L)'
;MTSMNRSEDFFNAHRKTNLHIFKWLLIISMSVWGLACYQQKEIKVYKLQQRLIEQKKQIIQLQQKSVRAETVKRIMTSYGCRNKLIYKEIMKTWDPPIVAIVIGIESEYRQYARSSSDCCGLMQISREHGLADPFDIQTNIRFGAGYLQEQWNQFKTLEGAIWAYNAGPGRVGKFLPEETRQYIQRVRTLMEVYHDQEPVI
;
A
#
# COMPACT_ATOMS: atom_id res chain seq x y z
N MET A 1 -51.86 79.57 -3.41
CA MET A 1 -50.68 79.12 -2.63
C MET A 1 -50.78 77.61 -2.39
N THR A 2 -50.55 76.76 -3.40
CA THR A 2 -50.72 75.29 -3.26
C THR A 2 -49.88 74.45 -4.24
N SER A 3 -48.93 75.05 -4.97
CA SER A 3 -48.09 74.30 -5.93
C SER A 3 -46.68 73.96 -5.43
N MET A 4 -46.21 74.59 -4.33
CA MET A 4 -44.83 74.42 -3.83
C MET A 4 -44.62 73.24 -2.86
N ASN A 5 -45.67 72.71 -2.21
CA ASN A 5 -45.52 71.55 -1.30
C ASN A 5 -45.39 70.20 -2.02
N ARG A 6 -45.96 70.08 -3.22
CA ARG A 6 -46.07 68.79 -3.91
C ARG A 6 -44.71 68.27 -4.42
N SER A 7 -43.78 69.16 -4.75
CA SER A 7 -42.43 68.81 -5.19
C SER A 7 -41.51 68.41 -4.04
N GLU A 8 -41.61 69.06 -2.88
CA GLU A 8 -40.86 68.67 -1.67
C GLU A 8 -41.36 67.34 -1.09
N ASP A 9 -42.67 67.12 -1.07
CA ASP A 9 -43.27 65.85 -0.67
C ASP A 9 -42.86 64.70 -1.59
N PHE A 10 -42.80 64.96 -2.90
CA PHE A 10 -42.31 63.99 -3.89
C PHE A 10 -40.82 63.67 -3.69
N PHE A 11 -39.98 64.68 -3.48
CA PHE A 11 -38.55 64.50 -3.21
C PHE A 11 -38.30 63.75 -1.90
N ASN A 12 -39.04 64.06 -0.83
CA ASN A 12 -38.93 63.39 0.46
C ASN A 12 -39.45 61.94 0.40
N ALA A 13 -40.55 61.70 -0.33
CA ALA A 13 -41.04 60.35 -0.59
C ALA A 13 -40.01 59.53 -1.36
N HIS A 14 -39.42 60.10 -2.42
CA HIS A 14 -38.37 59.46 -3.23
C HIS A 14 -37.08 59.19 -2.44
N ARG A 15 -36.69 60.10 -1.54
CA ARG A 15 -35.54 59.93 -0.64
C ARG A 15 -35.80 58.80 0.38
N LYS A 16 -37.03 58.71 0.92
CA LYS A 16 -37.42 57.63 1.84
C LYS A 16 -37.46 56.27 1.16
N THR A 17 -38.00 56.16 -0.06
CA THR A 17 -37.98 54.90 -0.83
C THR A 17 -36.56 54.49 -1.19
N ASN A 18 -35.71 55.41 -1.65
CA ASN A 18 -34.30 55.12 -1.93
C ASN A 18 -33.54 54.66 -0.68
N LEU A 19 -33.78 55.28 0.48
CA LEU A 19 -33.19 54.85 1.75
C LEU A 19 -33.71 53.45 2.18
N HIS A 20 -34.98 53.15 1.94
CA HIS A 20 -35.56 51.84 2.20
C HIS A 20 -34.96 50.75 1.31
N ILE A 21 -34.78 51.04 0.02
CA ILE A 21 -34.14 50.15 -0.95
C ILE A 21 -32.68 49.90 -0.53
N PHE A 22 -31.95 50.95 -0.14
CA PHE A 22 -30.57 50.81 0.31
C PHE A 22 -30.45 49.96 1.59
N LYS A 23 -31.35 50.14 2.56
CA LYS A 23 -31.43 49.28 3.76
C LYS A 23 -31.68 47.82 3.40
N TRP A 24 -32.59 47.53 2.48
CA TRP A 24 -32.86 46.16 2.01
C TRP A 24 -31.67 45.55 1.26
N LEU A 25 -31.00 46.31 0.39
CA LEU A 25 -29.77 45.86 -0.28
C LEU A 25 -28.65 45.51 0.70
N LEU A 26 -28.53 46.27 1.79
CA LEU A 26 -27.52 46.04 2.83
C LEU A 26 -27.84 44.77 3.65
N ILE A 27 -29.11 44.54 4.00
CA ILE A 27 -29.55 43.31 4.68
C ILE A 27 -29.33 42.07 3.79
N ILE A 28 -29.67 42.17 2.50
CA ILE A 28 -29.46 41.10 1.53
C ILE A 28 -27.95 40.82 1.38
N SER A 29 -27.11 41.84 1.27
CA SER A 29 -25.66 41.64 1.12
C SER A 29 -25.05 40.99 2.35
N MET A 30 -25.42 41.41 3.56
CA MET A 30 -24.98 40.78 4.82
C MET A 30 -25.43 39.32 4.93
N SER A 31 -26.63 39.00 4.48
CA SER A 31 -27.15 37.62 4.48
C SER A 31 -26.37 36.73 3.50
N VAL A 32 -26.13 37.23 2.28
CA VAL A 32 -25.32 36.53 1.26
C VAL A 32 -23.88 36.33 1.75
N TRP A 33 -23.28 37.35 2.36
CA TRP A 33 -21.94 37.25 2.96
C TRP A 33 -21.89 36.23 4.11
N GLY A 34 -22.92 36.21 4.97
CA GLY A 34 -23.06 35.22 6.05
C GLY A 34 -23.13 33.79 5.53
N LEU A 35 -23.94 33.54 4.49
CA LEU A 35 -24.03 32.25 3.80
C LEU A 35 -22.70 31.83 3.16
N ALA A 36 -22.02 32.76 2.49
CA ALA A 36 -20.70 32.50 1.90
C ALA A 36 -19.64 32.17 2.96
N CYS A 37 -19.61 32.90 4.08
CA CYS A 37 -18.74 32.59 5.21
C CYS A 37 -19.07 31.24 5.84
N TYR A 38 -20.34 30.88 5.96
CA TYR A 38 -20.78 29.56 6.45
C TYR A 38 -20.31 28.44 5.51
N GLN A 39 -20.54 28.57 4.21
CA GLN A 39 -20.08 27.59 3.21
C GLN A 39 -18.55 27.46 3.18
N GLN A 40 -17.80 28.56 3.33
CA GLN A 40 -16.34 28.50 3.43
C GLN A 40 -15.86 27.71 4.66
N LYS A 41 -16.57 27.81 5.79
CA LYS A 41 -16.26 27.00 6.98
C LYS A 41 -16.47 25.51 6.71
N GLU A 42 -17.62 25.11 6.16
CA GLU A 42 -17.91 23.73 5.74
C GLU A 42 -16.81 23.20 4.81
N ILE A 43 -16.50 23.92 3.72
CA ILE A 43 -15.44 23.56 2.77
C ILE A 43 -14.08 23.40 3.47
N LYS A 44 -13.77 24.25 4.45
CA LYS A 44 -12.53 24.15 5.23
C LYS A 44 -12.52 22.88 6.09
N VAL A 45 -13.63 22.51 6.72
CA VAL A 45 -13.77 21.27 7.51
C VAL A 45 -13.55 20.05 6.61
N TYR A 46 -14.22 19.95 5.45
CA TYR A 46 -14.01 18.83 4.51
C TYR A 46 -12.55 18.74 4.06
N LYS A 47 -11.92 19.86 3.70
CA LYS A 47 -10.49 19.89 3.31
C LYS A 47 -9.57 19.40 4.43
N LEU A 48 -9.87 19.73 5.69
CA LEU A 48 -9.12 19.24 6.84
C LEU A 48 -9.30 17.74 7.06
N GLN A 49 -10.53 17.22 6.92
CA GLN A 49 -10.79 15.79 7.00
C GLN A 49 -10.03 15.02 5.93
N GLN A 50 -10.01 15.51 4.69
CA GLN A 50 -9.25 14.86 3.60
C GLN A 50 -7.75 14.84 3.88
N ARG A 51 -7.18 15.94 4.39
CA ARG A 51 -5.75 15.94 4.81
C ARG A 51 -5.49 14.93 5.93
N LEU A 52 -6.37 14.84 6.91
CA LEU A 52 -6.24 13.89 8.01
C LEU A 52 -6.29 12.44 7.49
N ILE A 53 -7.18 12.14 6.52
CA ILE A 53 -7.26 10.84 5.87
C ILE A 53 -5.94 10.52 5.14
N GLU A 54 -5.40 11.45 4.36
CA GLU A 54 -4.13 11.24 3.66
C GLU A 54 -2.94 11.07 4.62
N GLN A 55 -2.89 11.83 5.70
CA GLN A 55 -1.88 11.64 6.75
C GLN A 55 -2.00 10.27 7.42
N LYS A 56 -3.22 9.82 7.74
CA LYS A 56 -3.45 8.48 8.30
C LYS A 56 -2.99 7.38 7.35
N LYS A 57 -3.27 7.50 6.05
CA LYS A 57 -2.77 6.55 5.03
C LYS A 57 -1.25 6.47 5.02
N GLN A 58 -0.56 7.60 5.07
CA GLN A 58 0.90 7.64 5.12
C GLN A 58 1.46 6.99 6.38
N ILE A 59 0.86 7.27 7.55
CA ILE A 59 1.26 6.67 8.82
C ILE A 59 1.10 5.14 8.77
N ILE A 60 -0.06 4.66 8.28
CA ILE A 60 -0.32 3.22 8.13
C ILE A 60 0.73 2.58 7.19
N GLN A 61 1.03 3.23 6.07
CA GLN A 61 2.04 2.73 5.13
C GLN A 61 3.44 2.67 5.77
N LEU A 62 3.83 3.70 6.52
CA LEU A 62 5.11 3.73 7.23
C LEU A 62 5.18 2.67 8.33
N GLN A 63 4.11 2.48 9.10
CA GLN A 63 4.00 1.43 10.11
C GLN A 63 4.13 0.05 9.47
N GLN A 64 3.36 -0.24 8.43
CA GLN A 64 3.45 -1.51 7.70
C GLN A 64 4.87 -1.74 7.14
N LYS A 65 5.51 -0.72 6.58
CA LYS A 65 6.88 -0.82 6.08
C LYS A 65 7.88 -1.13 7.20
N SER A 66 7.69 -0.53 8.38
CA SER A 66 8.55 -0.77 9.55
C SER A 66 8.38 -2.19 10.10
N VAL A 67 7.14 -2.68 10.16
CA VAL A 67 6.81 -4.05 10.60
C VAL A 67 7.43 -5.07 9.65
N ARG A 68 7.20 -4.93 8.33
CA ARG A 68 7.81 -5.81 7.32
C ARG A 68 9.33 -5.85 7.41
N ALA A 69 9.98 -4.70 7.60
CA ALA A 69 11.43 -4.62 7.74
C ALA A 69 11.93 -5.41 8.96
N GLU A 70 11.24 -5.30 10.10
CA GLU A 70 11.61 -6.02 11.32
C GLU A 70 11.33 -7.53 11.21
N THR A 71 10.20 -7.90 10.61
CA THR A 71 9.88 -9.30 10.31
C THR A 71 10.95 -9.95 9.45
N VAL A 72 11.41 -9.30 8.37
CA VAL A 72 12.49 -9.82 7.52
C VAL A 72 13.78 -10.02 8.33
N LYS A 73 14.17 -9.07 9.18
CA LYS A 73 15.37 -9.22 10.03
C LYS A 73 15.24 -10.41 10.98
N ARG A 74 14.07 -10.61 11.58
CA ARG A 74 13.80 -11.74 12.48
C ARG A 74 13.91 -13.07 11.74
N ILE A 75 13.28 -13.18 10.58
CA ILE A 75 13.38 -14.38 9.72
C ILE A 75 14.85 -14.66 9.41
N MET A 76 15.57 -13.69 8.82
CA MET A 76 16.99 -13.85 8.48
C MET A 76 17.83 -14.27 9.69
N THR A 77 17.62 -13.65 10.85
CA THR A 77 18.36 -13.95 12.08
C THR A 77 18.07 -15.35 12.60
N SER A 78 16.84 -15.85 12.48
CA SER A 78 16.48 -17.23 12.88
C SER A 78 17.23 -18.30 12.08
N TYR A 79 17.61 -17.99 10.83
CA TYR A 79 18.49 -18.81 9.98
C TYR A 79 19.98 -18.45 10.12
N GLY A 80 20.36 -17.57 11.05
CA GLY A 80 21.75 -17.12 11.24
C GLY A 80 22.28 -16.17 10.15
N CYS A 81 21.42 -15.67 9.26
CA CYS A 81 21.82 -14.75 8.18
C CYS A 81 21.83 -13.29 8.65
N ARG A 82 22.96 -12.61 8.45
CA ARG A 82 23.13 -11.16 8.72
C ARG A 82 23.64 -10.37 7.50
N ASN A 83 23.54 -10.95 6.31
CA ASN A 83 24.06 -10.34 5.09
C ASN A 83 23.20 -9.12 4.68
N LYS A 84 23.80 -7.93 4.71
CA LYS A 84 23.12 -6.66 4.40
C LYS A 84 22.65 -6.56 2.96
N LEU A 85 23.36 -7.18 2.02
CA LEU A 85 22.97 -7.17 0.61
C LEU A 85 21.72 -8.03 0.40
N ILE A 86 21.68 -9.24 0.98
CA ILE A 86 20.50 -10.10 0.93
C ILE A 86 19.27 -9.36 1.51
N TYR A 87 19.42 -8.75 2.70
CA TYR A 87 18.36 -7.94 3.30
C TYR A 87 17.89 -6.82 2.36
N LYS A 88 18.84 -6.07 1.79
CA LYS A 88 18.54 -4.95 0.88
C LYS A 88 17.77 -5.41 -0.36
N GLU A 89 18.13 -6.54 -0.95
CA GLU A 89 17.44 -7.06 -2.14
C GLU A 89 16.05 -7.62 -1.79
N ILE A 90 15.91 -8.34 -0.67
CA ILE A 90 14.59 -8.80 -0.16
C ILE A 90 13.65 -7.60 0.03
N MET A 91 14.12 -6.52 0.65
CA MET A 91 13.29 -5.33 0.92
C MET A 91 12.83 -4.56 -0.33
N LYS A 92 13.38 -4.86 -1.52
CA LYS A 92 12.90 -4.29 -2.80
C LYS A 92 11.78 -5.10 -3.44
N THR A 93 11.50 -6.30 -2.93
CA THR A 93 10.49 -7.21 -3.50
C THR A 93 9.08 -6.78 -3.11
N TRP A 94 8.07 -7.36 -3.77
CA TRP A 94 6.66 -7.01 -3.59
C TRP A 94 6.13 -7.38 -2.20
N ASP A 95 6.59 -8.50 -1.65
CA ASP A 95 6.29 -8.98 -0.30
C ASP A 95 7.60 -9.50 0.34
N PRO A 96 8.34 -8.62 1.03
CA PRO A 96 9.63 -8.99 1.61
C PRO A 96 9.56 -10.15 2.63
N PRO A 97 8.56 -10.22 3.54
CA PRO A 97 8.42 -11.36 4.45
C PRO A 97 8.29 -12.72 3.76
N ILE A 98 7.39 -12.87 2.77
CA ILE A 98 7.22 -14.17 2.09
C ILE A 98 8.48 -14.56 1.31
N VAL A 99 9.15 -13.59 0.67
CA VAL A 99 10.41 -13.84 -0.03
C VAL A 99 11.52 -14.27 0.93
N ALA A 100 11.60 -13.65 2.11
CA ALA A 100 12.54 -14.06 3.15
C ALA A 100 12.29 -15.50 3.61
N ILE A 101 11.03 -15.87 3.84
CA ILE A 101 10.63 -17.24 4.21
C ILE A 101 11.03 -18.24 3.12
N VAL A 102 10.71 -17.94 1.85
CA VAL A 102 11.07 -18.81 0.72
C VAL A 102 12.58 -19.00 0.63
N ILE A 103 13.39 -17.94 0.72
CA ILE A 103 14.86 -18.07 0.73
C ILE A 103 15.35 -18.96 1.88
N GLY A 104 14.75 -18.81 3.06
CA GLY A 104 15.06 -19.63 4.24
C GLY A 104 14.78 -21.12 4.01
N ILE A 105 13.65 -21.46 3.38
CA ILE A 105 13.29 -22.84 3.05
C ILE A 105 14.18 -23.41 1.93
N GLU A 106 14.45 -22.61 0.90
CA GLU A 106 15.15 -23.06 -0.32
C GLU A 106 16.65 -23.29 -0.10
N SER A 107 17.30 -22.43 0.68
CA SER A 107 18.77 -22.42 0.77
C SER A 107 19.32 -22.24 2.17
N GLU A 108 18.47 -22.00 3.18
CA GLU A 108 18.89 -21.52 4.51
C GLU A 108 19.82 -20.30 4.38
N TYR A 109 19.55 -19.42 3.40
CA TYR A 109 20.38 -18.27 3.05
C TYR A 109 21.81 -18.59 2.57
N ARG A 110 22.09 -19.82 2.14
CA ARG A 110 23.38 -20.21 1.55
C ARG A 110 23.43 -19.76 0.09
N GLN A 111 24.17 -18.68 -0.18
CA GLN A 111 24.31 -18.09 -1.52
C GLN A 111 24.73 -19.10 -2.60
N TYR A 112 25.55 -20.08 -2.26
CA TYR A 112 26.08 -21.08 -3.20
C TYR A 112 25.35 -22.43 -3.15
N ALA A 113 24.14 -22.48 -2.60
CA ALA A 113 23.33 -23.70 -2.55
C ALA A 113 23.07 -24.27 -3.95
N ARG A 114 23.16 -25.59 -4.08
CA ARG A 114 22.88 -26.35 -5.31
C ARG A 114 22.05 -27.58 -4.96
N SER A 115 20.97 -27.81 -5.70
CA SER A 115 20.18 -29.04 -5.60
C SER A 115 20.72 -30.13 -6.55
N SER A 116 20.22 -31.36 -6.38
CA SER A 116 20.43 -32.45 -7.34
C SER A 116 19.68 -32.25 -8.66
N SER A 117 18.72 -31.32 -8.70
CA SER A 117 17.90 -30.96 -9.87
C SER A 117 18.44 -29.74 -10.62
N ASP A 118 19.70 -29.35 -10.37
CA ASP A 118 20.37 -28.20 -10.99
C ASP A 118 19.75 -26.82 -10.68
N CYS A 119 19.03 -26.73 -9.56
CA CYS A 119 18.60 -25.46 -8.98
C CYS A 119 19.75 -24.81 -8.20
N CYS A 120 19.88 -23.49 -8.30
CA CYS A 120 21.04 -22.76 -7.79
C CYS A 120 20.64 -21.50 -7.00
N GLY A 121 21.44 -21.18 -5.99
CA GLY A 121 21.40 -19.91 -5.27
C GLY A 121 20.35 -19.83 -4.17
N LEU A 122 20.09 -18.60 -3.72
CA LEU A 122 19.26 -18.29 -2.54
C LEU A 122 17.80 -18.73 -2.68
N MET A 123 17.25 -18.62 -3.89
CA MET A 123 15.88 -18.99 -4.23
C MET A 123 15.80 -20.24 -5.12
N GLN A 124 16.88 -21.04 -5.18
CA GLN A 124 16.93 -22.31 -5.92
C GLN A 124 16.33 -22.23 -7.34
N ILE A 125 16.87 -21.31 -8.14
CA ILE A 125 16.42 -21.10 -9.52
C ILE A 125 17.08 -22.13 -10.44
N SER A 126 16.27 -22.81 -11.26
CA SER A 126 16.74 -23.74 -12.29
C SER A 126 17.64 -23.04 -13.31
N ARG A 127 18.73 -23.69 -13.73
CA ARG A 127 19.63 -23.14 -14.77
C ARG A 127 18.94 -22.90 -16.11
N GLU A 128 17.86 -23.60 -16.39
CA GLU A 128 17.11 -23.46 -17.64
C GLU A 128 16.54 -22.05 -17.83
N HIS A 129 16.41 -21.27 -16.75
CA HIS A 129 16.00 -19.87 -16.79
C HIS A 129 17.08 -18.91 -17.35
N GLY A 130 18.28 -19.39 -17.65
CA GLY A 130 19.28 -18.64 -18.42
C GLY A 130 19.94 -17.49 -17.66
N LEU A 131 19.97 -17.54 -16.33
CA LEU A 131 20.72 -16.54 -15.54
C LEU A 131 22.22 -16.66 -15.81
N ALA A 132 22.86 -15.52 -16.13
CA ALA A 132 24.31 -15.48 -16.40
C ALA A 132 25.14 -15.96 -15.21
N ASP A 133 24.76 -15.56 -13.99
CA ASP A 133 25.27 -16.12 -12.74
C ASP A 133 24.10 -16.39 -11.77
N PRO A 134 23.67 -17.65 -11.56
CA PRO A 134 22.58 -17.97 -10.65
C PRO A 134 22.99 -17.86 -9.17
N PHE A 135 24.27 -17.63 -8.84
CA PHE A 135 24.75 -17.39 -7.48
C PHE A 135 24.89 -15.90 -7.12
N ASP A 136 24.72 -15.01 -8.09
CA ASP A 136 24.67 -13.57 -7.79
C ASP A 136 23.42 -13.25 -6.95
N ILE A 137 23.64 -12.62 -5.79
CA ILE A 137 22.59 -12.34 -4.80
C ILE A 137 21.47 -11.51 -5.42
N GLN A 138 21.82 -10.47 -6.19
CA GLN A 138 20.83 -9.52 -6.72
C GLN A 138 19.99 -10.16 -7.81
N THR A 139 20.64 -10.85 -8.74
CA THR A 139 20.01 -11.51 -9.88
C THR A 139 19.13 -12.66 -9.42
N ASN A 140 19.63 -13.52 -8.52
CA ASN A 140 18.89 -14.67 -8.01
C ASN A 140 17.63 -14.26 -7.24
N ILE A 141 17.75 -13.31 -6.29
CA ILE A 141 16.59 -12.83 -5.51
C ILE A 141 15.59 -12.10 -6.40
N ARG A 142 16.05 -11.22 -7.30
CA ARG A 142 15.16 -10.47 -8.19
C ARG A 142 14.37 -11.41 -9.09
N PHE A 143 15.03 -12.37 -9.72
CA PHE A 143 14.38 -13.33 -10.60
C PHE A 143 13.39 -14.21 -9.82
N GLY A 144 13.84 -14.83 -8.72
CA GLY A 144 13.00 -15.70 -7.91
C GLY A 144 11.78 -14.99 -7.31
N ALA A 145 11.95 -13.78 -6.78
CA ALA A 145 10.85 -12.99 -6.24
C ALA A 145 9.87 -12.53 -7.33
N GLY A 146 10.38 -12.20 -8.52
CA GLY A 146 9.54 -11.88 -9.68
C GLY A 146 8.70 -13.07 -10.13
N TYR A 147 9.32 -14.26 -10.22
CA TYR A 147 8.60 -15.49 -10.56
C TYR A 147 7.54 -15.85 -9.51
N LEU A 148 7.86 -15.73 -8.21
CA LEU A 148 6.89 -15.92 -7.13
C LEU A 148 5.73 -14.91 -7.22
N GLN A 149 6.02 -13.65 -7.56
CA GLN A 149 4.99 -12.62 -7.75
C GLN A 149 4.05 -12.97 -8.92
N GLU A 150 4.59 -13.50 -10.01
CA GLU A 150 3.80 -13.98 -11.16
C GLU A 150 2.83 -15.08 -10.71
N GLN A 151 3.32 -16.06 -9.94
CA GLN A 151 2.48 -17.14 -9.41
C GLN A 151 1.41 -16.60 -8.45
N TRP A 152 1.76 -15.65 -7.59
CA TRP A 152 0.78 -14.97 -6.73
C TRP A 152 -0.31 -14.27 -7.53
N ASN A 153 0.09 -13.56 -8.59
CA ASN A 153 -0.84 -12.86 -9.46
C ASN A 153 -1.74 -13.80 -10.26
N GLN A 154 -1.26 -15.00 -10.62
CA GLN A 154 -2.03 -16.00 -11.35
C GLN A 154 -3.02 -16.74 -10.45
N PHE A 155 -2.57 -17.23 -9.28
CA PHE A 155 -3.35 -18.14 -8.44
C PHE A 155 -4.10 -17.47 -7.29
N LYS A 156 -3.80 -16.20 -6.97
CA LYS A 156 -4.48 -15.33 -5.99
C LYS A 156 -4.58 -15.89 -4.56
N THR A 157 -3.94 -17.00 -4.28
CA THR A 157 -3.92 -17.68 -2.98
C THR A 157 -2.49 -18.07 -2.66
N LEU A 158 -2.13 -18.03 -1.37
CA LEU A 158 -0.80 -18.45 -0.90
C LEU A 158 -0.50 -19.89 -1.33
N GLU A 159 -1.46 -20.78 -1.13
CA GLU A 159 -1.32 -22.19 -1.47
C GLU A 159 -1.09 -22.41 -2.96
N GLY A 160 -1.90 -21.79 -3.83
CA GLY A 160 -1.73 -21.91 -5.28
C GLY A 160 -0.43 -21.30 -5.78
N ALA A 161 -0.02 -20.15 -5.23
CA ALA A 161 1.22 -19.49 -5.62
C ALA A 161 2.46 -20.30 -5.24
N ILE A 162 2.50 -20.82 -4.01
CA ILE A 162 3.61 -21.63 -3.51
C ILE A 162 3.65 -23.01 -4.19
N TRP A 163 2.49 -23.61 -4.43
CA TRP A 163 2.40 -24.83 -5.24
C TRP A 163 2.99 -24.59 -6.64
N ALA A 164 2.55 -23.55 -7.33
CA ALA A 164 3.04 -23.23 -8.67
C ALA A 164 4.53 -22.90 -8.69
N TYR A 165 5.03 -22.21 -7.66
CA TYR A 165 6.45 -21.89 -7.55
C TYR A 165 7.31 -23.14 -7.41
N ASN A 166 6.91 -24.08 -6.54
CA ASN A 166 7.67 -25.29 -6.25
C ASN A 166 7.54 -26.38 -7.33
N ALA A 167 6.31 -26.63 -7.81
CA ALA A 167 6.02 -27.73 -8.72
C ALA A 167 5.78 -27.28 -10.17
N GLY A 168 5.77 -25.98 -10.44
CA GLY A 168 5.40 -25.39 -11.72
C GLY A 168 3.89 -25.15 -11.87
N PRO A 169 3.48 -24.03 -12.51
CA PRO A 169 2.07 -23.62 -12.61
C PRO A 169 1.19 -24.65 -13.33
N GLY A 170 1.73 -25.39 -14.29
CA GLY A 170 1.01 -26.41 -15.05
C GLY A 170 0.57 -27.64 -14.24
N ARG A 171 1.05 -27.79 -12.99
CA ARG A 171 0.67 -28.87 -12.06
C ARG A 171 -0.44 -28.47 -11.10
N VAL A 172 -0.69 -27.17 -10.90
CA VAL A 172 -1.72 -26.68 -9.99
C VAL A 172 -3.11 -27.14 -10.47
N GLY A 173 -3.89 -27.70 -9.55
CA GLY A 173 -5.21 -28.25 -9.83
C GLY A 173 -5.24 -29.64 -10.48
N LYS A 174 -4.07 -30.24 -10.79
CA LYS A 174 -3.99 -31.61 -11.34
C LYS A 174 -3.66 -32.65 -10.28
N PHE A 175 -2.46 -32.53 -9.71
CA PHE A 175 -1.95 -33.46 -8.70
C PHE A 175 -0.99 -32.72 -7.79
N LEU A 176 -1.24 -32.74 -6.48
CA LEU A 176 -0.40 -32.12 -5.47
C LEU A 176 0.57 -33.17 -4.89
N PRO A 177 1.88 -33.12 -5.24
CA PRO A 177 2.86 -34.03 -4.68
C PRO A 177 3.02 -33.83 -3.17
N GLU A 178 3.40 -34.90 -2.46
CA GLU A 178 3.60 -34.84 -1.00
C GLU A 178 4.71 -33.85 -0.60
N GLU A 179 5.81 -33.79 -1.37
CA GLU A 179 6.88 -32.80 -1.16
C GLU A 179 6.34 -31.36 -1.21
N THR A 180 5.53 -31.05 -2.22
CA THR A 180 4.93 -29.72 -2.39
C THR A 180 3.92 -29.42 -1.28
N ARG A 181 3.14 -30.40 -0.83
CA ARG A 181 2.26 -30.26 0.33
C ARG A 181 3.04 -29.88 1.58
N GLN A 182 4.15 -30.56 1.84
CA GLN A 182 5.04 -30.24 2.97
C GLN A 182 5.70 -28.87 2.82
N TYR A 183 6.03 -28.47 1.59
CA TYR A 183 6.55 -27.14 1.31
C TYR A 183 5.52 -26.04 1.65
N ILE A 184 4.29 -26.19 1.17
CA ILE A 184 3.17 -25.26 1.47
C ILE A 184 2.96 -25.15 2.98
N GLN A 185 2.96 -26.29 3.69
CA GLN A 185 2.77 -26.31 5.14
C GLN A 185 3.90 -25.57 5.86
N ARG A 186 5.16 -25.76 5.44
CA ARG A 186 6.31 -25.02 5.99
C ARG A 186 6.16 -23.51 5.80
N VAL A 187 5.77 -23.06 4.61
CA VAL A 187 5.52 -21.63 4.34
C VAL A 187 4.39 -21.12 5.21
N ARG A 188 3.27 -21.83 5.31
CA ARG A 188 2.11 -21.43 6.12
C ARG A 188 2.48 -21.28 7.60
N THR A 189 3.15 -22.28 8.17
CA THR A 189 3.58 -22.23 9.57
C THR A 189 4.54 -21.07 9.84
N LEU A 190 5.50 -20.81 8.94
CA LEU A 190 6.39 -19.66 9.10
C LEU A 190 5.62 -18.34 8.96
N MET A 191 4.69 -18.24 8.01
CA MET A 191 3.82 -17.06 7.89
C MET A 191 3.04 -16.81 9.17
N GLU A 192 2.41 -17.83 9.78
CA GLU A 192 1.70 -17.71 11.06
C GLU A 192 2.63 -17.20 12.18
N VAL A 193 3.80 -17.83 12.35
CA VAL A 193 4.81 -17.43 13.34
C VAL A 193 5.26 -15.98 13.20
N TYR A 194 5.28 -15.45 11.96
CA TYR A 194 5.73 -14.10 11.66
C TYR A 194 4.58 -13.10 11.45
N HIS A 195 3.32 -13.54 11.29
CA HIS A 195 2.13 -12.71 11.08
C HIS A 195 1.47 -12.26 12.40
N ASP A 196 1.47 -13.10 13.45
CA ASP A 196 0.89 -12.79 14.78
C ASP A 196 1.56 -11.60 15.52
N GLN A 197 2.54 -10.97 14.87
CA GLN A 197 3.32 -9.85 15.38
C GLN A 197 3.09 -8.57 14.56
N GLU A 198 2.23 -8.62 13.53
CA GLU A 198 1.73 -7.40 12.89
C GLU A 198 0.72 -6.73 13.83
N PRO A 199 0.83 -5.42 14.10
CA PRO A 199 -0.15 -4.73 14.93
C PRO A 199 -1.52 -4.84 14.26
N VAL A 200 -2.52 -5.35 15.00
CA VAL A 200 -3.92 -5.28 14.61
C VAL A 200 -4.29 -3.80 14.51
N ILE A 201 -4.56 -3.32 13.30
CA ILE A 201 -4.92 -1.92 13.00
C ILE A 201 -6.43 -1.73 13.14
#